data_AF-A0A7V0V370-F1
#
_entry.id   AF-A0A7V0V370-F1
#
_cell.length_a   1.000
_cell.length_b   1.000
_cell.length_c   1.000
_cell.angle_alpha   90.00
_cell.angle_beta   90.00
_cell.angle_gamma   90.00
#
_symmetry.space_group_name_H-M   'P 1'
#
loop_
_entity.id
_entity.type
_entity.pdbx_description
1 polymer ?
#
loop_
_entity_poly.entity_id
_entity_poly.type
_entity_poly.pdbx_seq_one_letter_code
_entity_poly.pdbx_strand_id
1 'polypeptide(L)'
;FERDLLERMRWAREFMLAQGTARAGQTTQFVVGAAGESDREIITTTSRLYRELRLARAYFSAFQPVPGTPLEGLPPTPTIREHRLYQCDFLLRSYGFDHEEIVYDSLGNLPLDADPKLVWAKRHPEWFPVDINRADREALLRVPGIGPRSAARILSARRHGTLRDLESLRRLGVVVQRAAPFVLLAGRRPPTQLTLWPQEEMQPAGPVGGSGLR
;
A
#
# COMPACT_ATOMS: atom_id res chain seq x y z
N PHE A 1 -23.24 -0.85 -15.20
CA PHE A 1 -22.04 -0.14 -14.67
C PHE A 1 -21.78 1.18 -15.39
N GLU A 2 -21.48 1.17 -16.69
CA GLU A 2 -21.15 2.42 -17.42
C GLU A 2 -22.31 3.42 -17.46
N ARG A 3 -23.51 2.99 -17.84
CA ARG A 3 -24.72 3.85 -17.86
C ARG A 3 -25.25 4.14 -16.46
N ASP A 4 -25.24 3.15 -15.58
CA ASP A 4 -25.97 3.28 -14.31
C ASP A 4 -25.18 4.02 -13.23
N LEU A 5 -23.86 3.86 -13.20
CA LEU A 5 -23.00 4.42 -12.14
C LEU A 5 -22.05 5.48 -12.69
N LEU A 6 -21.24 5.16 -13.70
CA LEU A 6 -20.23 6.10 -14.20
C LEU A 6 -20.85 7.37 -14.77
N GLU A 7 -21.95 7.25 -15.52
CA GLU A 7 -22.69 8.40 -16.04
C GLU A 7 -23.18 9.32 -14.91
N ARG A 8 -23.76 8.76 -13.85
CA ARG A 8 -24.21 9.54 -12.68
C ARG A 8 -23.06 10.22 -11.96
N MET A 9 -21.91 9.56 -11.85
CA MET A 9 -20.70 10.17 -11.27
C MET A 9 -20.12 11.28 -12.15
N ARG A 10 -20.23 11.16 -13.49
CA ARG A 10 -19.87 12.24 -14.43
C ARG A 10 -20.80 13.44 -14.26
N TRP A 11 -22.11 13.23 -14.20
CA TRP A 11 -23.08 14.31 -13.95
C TRP A 11 -22.81 14.99 -12.60
N ALA A 12 -22.55 14.22 -11.55
CA ALA A 12 -22.17 14.77 -10.25
C ALA A 12 -20.89 15.61 -10.35
N ARG A 13 -19.89 15.19 -11.14
CA ARG A 13 -18.66 15.96 -11.37
C ARG A 13 -18.97 17.27 -12.09
N GLU A 14 -19.73 17.21 -13.17
CA GLU A 14 -20.12 18.39 -13.96
C GLU A 14 -20.88 19.41 -13.10
N PHE A 15 -21.83 18.92 -12.30
CA PHE A 15 -22.57 19.75 -11.35
C PHE A 15 -21.65 20.41 -10.32
N MET A 16 -20.71 19.66 -9.73
CA MET A 16 -19.73 20.22 -8.78
C MET A 16 -18.84 21.29 -9.40
N LEU A 17 -18.45 21.14 -10.67
CA LEU A 17 -17.66 22.14 -11.40
C LEU A 17 -18.49 23.40 -11.70
N ALA A 18 -19.75 23.24 -12.09
CA ALA A 18 -20.63 24.35 -12.46
C ALA A 18 -21.09 25.19 -11.26
N GLN A 19 -21.37 24.57 -10.11
CA GLN A 19 -21.91 25.24 -8.91
C GLN A 19 -20.83 25.67 -7.90
N GLY A 20 -19.55 25.44 -8.22
CA GLY A 20 -18.41 25.89 -7.42
C GLY A 20 -18.18 25.16 -6.10
N THR A 21 -19.09 24.30 -5.61
CA THR A 21 -18.81 23.46 -4.42
C THR A 21 -19.62 22.16 -4.39
N ALA A 22 -18.96 21.06 -4.05
CA ALA A 22 -19.44 20.20 -2.96
C ALA A 22 -18.25 19.97 -2.02
N ARG A 23 -18.37 20.44 -0.77
CA ARG A 23 -17.27 20.53 0.20
C ARG A 23 -16.57 19.19 0.49
N ALA A 24 -17.25 18.06 0.28
CA ALA A 24 -16.76 16.72 0.62
C ALA A 24 -16.20 15.92 -0.57
N GLY A 25 -16.38 16.37 -1.82
CA GLY A 25 -16.02 15.57 -3.01
C GLY A 25 -16.95 14.37 -3.26
N GLN A 26 -16.65 13.58 -4.29
CA GLN A 26 -17.34 12.31 -4.56
C GLN A 26 -16.58 11.13 -3.97
N THR A 27 -17.31 10.11 -3.51
CA THR A 27 -16.73 8.84 -3.05
C THR A 27 -17.42 7.66 -3.70
N THR A 28 -16.79 6.49 -3.66
CA THR A 28 -17.37 5.24 -4.16
C THR A 28 -16.97 4.07 -3.27
N GLN A 29 -17.69 2.95 -3.36
CA GLN A 29 -17.38 1.73 -2.63
C GLN A 29 -17.38 0.52 -3.57
N PHE A 30 -16.31 -0.25 -3.50
CA PHE A 30 -16.17 -1.55 -4.17
C PHE A 30 -16.49 -2.67 -3.18
N VAL A 31 -17.31 -3.63 -3.62
CA VAL A 31 -17.44 -4.94 -2.96
C VAL A 31 -16.46 -5.89 -3.64
N VAL A 32 -15.46 -6.33 -2.89
CA VAL A 32 -14.28 -7.02 -3.43
C VAL A 32 -14.46 -8.54 -3.37
N GLY A 33 -14.26 -9.20 -4.50
CA GLY A 33 -14.26 -10.64 -4.74
C GLY A 33 -15.62 -11.24 -5.09
N ALA A 34 -16.69 -10.44 -5.12
CA ALA A 34 -18.02 -10.92 -5.46
C ALA A 34 -18.19 -11.19 -6.97
N ALA A 35 -17.44 -10.50 -7.84
CA ALA A 35 -17.63 -10.54 -9.28
C ALA A 35 -16.50 -11.28 -10.02
N GLY A 36 -15.56 -11.90 -9.29
CA GLY A 36 -14.40 -12.57 -9.87
C GLY A 36 -13.32 -11.61 -10.41
N GLU A 37 -13.39 -10.33 -10.04
CA GLU A 37 -12.46 -9.31 -10.49
C GLU A 37 -11.08 -9.45 -9.84
N SER A 38 -10.04 -9.14 -10.62
CA SER A 38 -8.66 -9.08 -10.15
C SER A 38 -8.35 -7.78 -9.41
N ASP A 39 -7.33 -7.80 -8.54
CA ASP A 39 -6.91 -6.58 -7.86
C ASP A 39 -6.38 -5.52 -8.84
N ARG A 40 -5.76 -5.95 -9.94
CA ARG A 40 -5.34 -5.06 -11.03
C ARG A 40 -6.53 -4.29 -11.60
N GLU A 41 -7.64 -4.95 -11.92
CA GLU A 41 -8.83 -4.28 -12.44
C GLU A 41 -9.41 -3.26 -11.46
N ILE A 42 -9.44 -3.60 -10.17
CA ILE A 42 -9.91 -2.70 -9.11
C ILE A 42 -9.00 -1.47 -9.03
N ILE A 43 -7.69 -1.65 -8.97
CA ILE A 43 -6.71 -0.56 -8.81
C ILE A 43 -6.63 0.31 -10.07
N THR A 44 -6.62 -0.27 -11.28
CA THR A 44 -6.71 0.47 -12.55
C THR A 44 -7.99 1.31 -12.59
N THR A 45 -9.14 0.71 -12.26
CA THR A 45 -10.42 1.43 -12.23
C THR A 45 -10.38 2.55 -11.21
N THR A 46 -9.87 2.29 -10.01
CA THR A 46 -9.72 3.29 -8.94
C THR A 46 -8.85 4.47 -9.38
N SER A 47 -7.69 4.20 -9.98
CA SER A 47 -6.80 5.23 -10.55
C SER A 47 -7.51 6.08 -11.60
N ARG A 48 -8.24 5.43 -12.52
CA ARG A 48 -9.06 6.13 -13.53
C ARG A 48 -10.10 7.04 -12.89
N LEU A 49 -10.83 6.57 -11.88
CA LEU A 49 -11.86 7.37 -11.20
C LEU A 49 -11.26 8.57 -10.45
N TYR A 50 -10.07 8.46 -9.85
CA TYR A 50 -9.37 9.62 -9.27
C TYR A 50 -8.99 10.64 -10.35
N ARG A 51 -8.40 10.18 -11.45
CA ARG A 51 -7.94 11.04 -12.53
C ARG A 51 -9.10 11.72 -13.26
N GLU A 52 -10.12 10.96 -13.61
CA GLU A 52 -11.22 11.42 -14.46
C GLU A 52 -12.40 11.94 -13.67
N LEU A 53 -12.69 11.44 -12.47
CA LEU A 53 -13.86 11.87 -11.70
C LEU A 53 -13.51 12.70 -10.46
N ARG A 54 -12.20 12.93 -10.20
CA ARG A 54 -11.71 13.68 -9.03
C ARG A 54 -12.31 13.14 -7.72
N LEU A 55 -12.41 11.82 -7.62
CA LEU A 55 -12.86 11.17 -6.38
C LEU A 55 -12.04 11.68 -5.19
N ALA A 56 -12.72 11.95 -4.08
CA ALA A 56 -12.06 12.18 -2.80
C ALA A 56 -11.55 10.85 -2.23
N ARG A 57 -12.36 9.79 -2.32
CA ARG A 57 -12.03 8.48 -1.76
C ARG A 57 -12.76 7.31 -2.41
N ALA A 58 -12.03 6.23 -2.64
CA ALA A 58 -12.58 4.89 -2.82
C ALA A 58 -12.55 4.14 -1.49
N TYR A 59 -13.61 3.37 -1.24
CA TYR A 59 -13.71 2.40 -0.15
C TYR A 59 -13.74 0.99 -0.72
N PHE A 60 -13.16 0.05 0.01
CA PHE A 60 -13.15 -1.36 -0.30
C PHE A 60 -13.80 -2.11 0.85
N SER A 61 -14.65 -3.07 0.52
CA SER A 61 -15.25 -3.98 1.48
C SER A 61 -15.12 -5.39 0.93
N ALA A 62 -14.46 -6.27 1.67
CA ALA A 62 -14.38 -7.68 1.33
C ALA A 62 -15.79 -8.28 1.30
N PHE A 63 -16.14 -8.93 0.19
CA PHE A 63 -17.40 -9.65 0.07
C PHE A 63 -17.58 -10.68 1.19
N GLN A 64 -18.75 -10.64 1.83
CA GLN A 64 -19.21 -11.65 2.78
C GLN A 64 -20.56 -12.18 2.29
N PRO A 65 -20.73 -13.50 2.13
CA PRO A 65 -22.01 -14.06 1.71
C PRO A 65 -23.07 -13.82 2.78
N VAL A 66 -24.26 -13.44 2.34
CA VAL A 66 -25.42 -13.20 3.21
C VAL A 66 -26.49 -14.25 2.92
N PRO A 67 -26.99 -14.99 3.92
CA PRO A 67 -28.05 -15.97 3.72
C PRO A 67 -29.31 -15.36 3.09
N GLY A 68 -29.95 -16.11 2.20
CA GLY A 68 -31.15 -15.69 1.47
C GLY A 68 -30.89 -14.70 0.32
N THR A 69 -29.63 -14.52 -0.08
CA THR A 69 -29.27 -13.65 -1.22
C THR A 69 -28.76 -14.48 -2.40
N PRO A 70 -28.85 -13.98 -3.65
CA PRO A 70 -28.34 -14.69 -4.82
C PRO A 70 -26.84 -15.05 -4.75
N LEU A 71 -26.07 -14.39 -3.87
CA LEU A 71 -24.63 -14.59 -3.70
C LEU A 71 -24.28 -15.45 -2.47
N GLU A 72 -25.25 -16.02 -1.77
CA GLU A 72 -25.02 -16.77 -0.52
C GLU A 72 -24.07 -17.96 -0.69
N GLY A 73 -24.01 -18.56 -1.88
CA GLY A 73 -23.16 -19.72 -2.18
C GLY A 73 -21.72 -19.38 -2.57
N LEU A 74 -21.37 -18.10 -2.67
CA LEU A 74 -20.02 -17.68 -3.02
C LEU A 74 -19.08 -17.68 -1.80
N PRO A 75 -17.78 -17.98 -1.99
CA PRO A 75 -16.83 -17.95 -0.88
C PRO A 75 -16.62 -16.52 -0.37
N PRO A 76 -16.40 -16.33 0.95
CA PRO A 76 -16.06 -15.01 1.50
C PRO A 76 -14.69 -14.55 1.01
N THR A 77 -14.55 -13.25 0.81
CA THR A 77 -13.25 -12.64 0.49
C THR A 77 -12.43 -12.46 1.77
N PRO A 78 -11.14 -12.83 1.78
CA PRO A 78 -10.26 -12.57 2.92
C PRO A 78 -10.10 -11.07 3.19
N THR A 79 -10.23 -10.65 4.45
CA THR A 79 -10.07 -9.23 4.85
C THR A 79 -8.67 -8.69 4.60
N ILE A 80 -7.64 -9.54 4.53
CA ILE A 80 -6.29 -9.14 4.15
C ILE A 80 -6.23 -8.58 2.72
N ARG A 81 -7.07 -9.08 1.80
CA ARG A 81 -7.18 -8.56 0.43
C ARG A 81 -7.72 -7.13 0.43
N GLU A 82 -8.77 -6.86 1.21
CA GLU A 82 -9.30 -5.50 1.42
C GLU A 82 -8.22 -4.57 1.97
N HIS A 83 -7.47 -5.00 2.99
CA HIS A 83 -6.37 -4.23 3.56
C HIS A 83 -5.29 -3.91 2.52
N ARG A 84 -4.90 -4.87 1.66
CA ARG A 84 -3.93 -4.64 0.58
C ARG A 84 -4.41 -3.62 -0.43
N LEU A 85 -5.69 -3.65 -0.81
CA LEU A 85 -6.29 -2.64 -1.70
C LEU A 85 -6.25 -1.24 -1.08
N TYR A 86 -6.55 -1.10 0.22
CA TYR A 86 -6.38 0.19 0.91
C TYR A 86 -4.93 0.67 0.96
N GLN A 87 -3.96 -0.25 1.12
CA GLN A 87 -2.55 0.12 1.07
C GLN A 87 -2.16 0.62 -0.32
N CYS A 88 -2.59 -0.04 -1.39
CA CYS A 88 -2.37 0.41 -2.77
C CYS A 88 -3.05 1.76 -3.05
N ASP A 89 -4.31 1.94 -2.66
CA ASP A 89 -5.03 3.24 -2.76
C ASP A 89 -4.26 4.37 -2.07
N PHE A 90 -3.65 4.08 -0.92
CA PHE A 90 -2.81 5.04 -0.22
C PHE A 90 -1.52 5.37 -0.98
N LEU A 91 -0.90 4.39 -1.64
CA LEU A 91 0.25 4.63 -2.54
C LEU A 91 -0.11 5.56 -3.70
N LEU A 92 -1.24 5.31 -4.37
CA LEU A 92 -1.70 6.17 -5.47
C LEU A 92 -1.89 7.61 -5.00
N ARG A 93 -2.68 7.82 -3.95
CA ARG A 93 -3.06 9.18 -3.52
C ARG A 93 -1.97 9.95 -2.79
N SER A 94 -1.18 9.28 -1.96
CA SER A 94 -0.30 9.95 -1.00
C SER A 94 1.18 9.83 -1.31
N TYR A 95 1.56 8.84 -2.13
CA TYR A 95 2.95 8.60 -2.52
C TYR A 95 3.23 8.92 -3.99
N GLY A 96 2.19 9.17 -4.79
CA GLY A 96 2.34 9.49 -6.21
C GLY A 96 2.67 8.28 -7.07
N PHE A 97 2.34 7.07 -6.60
CA PHE A 97 2.47 5.87 -7.41
C PHE A 97 1.45 5.89 -8.55
N ASP A 98 1.85 5.44 -9.73
CA ASP A 98 0.92 5.02 -10.76
C ASP A 98 0.44 3.59 -10.52
N HIS A 99 -0.73 3.24 -11.05
CA HIS A 99 -1.28 1.88 -10.98
C HIS A 99 -0.42 0.84 -11.71
N GLU A 100 0.33 1.26 -12.74
CA GLU A 100 1.28 0.41 -13.49
C GLU A 100 2.50 0.06 -12.64
N GLU A 101 2.83 0.87 -11.63
CA GLU A 101 3.93 0.59 -10.71
C GLU A 101 3.55 -0.45 -9.65
N ILE A 102 2.26 -0.74 -9.46
CA ILE A 102 1.83 -1.72 -8.46
C ILE A 102 2.22 -3.13 -8.93
N VAL A 103 2.85 -3.91 -8.04
CA VAL A 103 3.28 -5.27 -8.34
C VAL A 103 2.13 -6.25 -8.10
N TYR A 104 1.80 -7.00 -9.14
CA TYR A 104 0.79 -8.06 -9.12
C TYR A 104 1.43 -9.43 -9.40
N ASP A 105 0.75 -10.50 -9.03
CA ASP A 105 1.07 -11.85 -9.47
C ASP A 105 0.63 -12.12 -10.93
N SER A 106 0.82 -13.36 -11.40
CA SER A 106 0.44 -13.78 -12.75
C SER A 106 -1.07 -13.76 -13.03
N LEU A 107 -1.89 -13.76 -11.98
CA LEU A 107 -3.35 -13.69 -12.07
C LEU A 107 -3.86 -12.25 -11.90
N GLY A 108 -2.97 -11.27 -11.72
CA GLY A 108 -3.34 -9.87 -11.52
C GLY A 108 -3.76 -9.52 -10.09
N ASN A 109 -3.43 -10.36 -9.11
CA ASN A 109 -3.75 -10.13 -7.69
C ASN A 109 -2.54 -9.62 -6.89
N LEU A 110 -2.82 -8.94 -5.78
CA LEU A 110 -1.81 -8.41 -4.88
C LEU A 110 -1.24 -9.53 -3.99
N PRO A 111 0.07 -9.54 -3.74
CA PRO A 111 0.64 -10.39 -2.71
C PRO A 111 0.00 -10.12 -1.34
N LEU A 112 -0.58 -11.15 -0.72
CA LEU A 112 -1.31 -11.00 0.54
C LEU A 112 -0.39 -10.99 1.76
N ASP A 113 0.81 -11.54 1.65
CA ASP A 113 1.79 -11.73 2.72
C ASP A 113 2.68 -10.50 2.97
N ALA A 114 2.82 -9.62 1.98
CA ALA A 114 3.74 -8.48 2.04
C ALA A 114 3.08 -7.13 1.71
N ASP A 115 3.57 -6.08 2.36
CA ASP A 115 3.14 -4.71 2.09
C ASP A 115 3.49 -4.26 0.65
N PRO A 116 2.56 -3.66 -0.11
CA PRO A 116 2.77 -3.33 -1.52
C PRO A 116 3.98 -2.44 -1.79
N LYS A 117 4.27 -1.48 -0.91
CA LYS A 117 5.43 -0.59 -1.06
C LYS A 117 6.75 -1.33 -0.88
N LEU A 118 6.79 -2.26 0.07
CA LEU A 118 7.95 -3.12 0.29
C LEU A 118 8.14 -4.10 -0.88
N VAL A 119 7.05 -4.68 -1.39
CA VAL A 119 7.10 -5.55 -2.58
C VAL A 119 7.66 -4.79 -3.77
N TRP A 120 7.16 -3.58 -4.03
CA TRP A 120 7.68 -2.71 -5.09
C TRP A 120 9.17 -2.44 -4.93
N ALA A 121 9.61 -2.06 -3.72
CA ALA A 121 11.00 -1.74 -3.47
C ALA A 121 11.95 -2.94 -3.66
N LYS A 122 11.50 -4.16 -3.31
CA LYS A 122 12.25 -5.40 -3.55
C LYS A 122 12.35 -5.75 -5.05
N ARG A 123 11.34 -5.39 -5.84
CA ARG A 123 11.30 -5.64 -7.30
C ARG A 123 12.08 -4.61 -8.12
N HIS A 124 12.41 -3.46 -7.53
CA HIS A 124 13.10 -2.35 -8.18
C HIS A 124 14.39 -1.98 -7.43
N PRO A 125 15.38 -2.91 -7.31
CA PRO A 125 16.62 -2.65 -6.57
C PRO A 125 17.46 -1.52 -7.17
N GLU A 126 17.29 -1.21 -8.46
CA GLU A 126 17.96 -0.11 -9.17
C GLU A 126 17.63 1.28 -8.62
N TRP A 127 16.53 1.43 -7.88
CA TRP A 127 16.16 2.67 -7.20
C TRP A 127 16.88 2.88 -5.86
N PHE A 128 17.62 1.87 -5.39
CA PHE A 128 18.19 1.83 -4.06
C PHE A 128 19.71 1.57 -4.07
N PRO A 129 20.44 2.09 -3.06
CA PRO A 129 19.94 2.84 -1.90
C PRO A 129 19.76 4.34 -2.18
N VAL A 130 18.80 4.95 -1.49
CA VAL A 130 18.49 6.38 -1.58
C VAL A 130 19.28 7.17 -0.52
N ASP A 131 20.10 8.15 -0.90
CA ASP A 131 20.78 9.02 0.07
C ASP A 131 19.80 10.02 0.70
N ILE A 132 19.57 9.84 2.01
CA ILE A 132 18.60 10.60 2.80
C ILE A 132 18.97 12.06 2.97
N ASN A 133 20.16 12.51 2.58
CA ASN A 133 20.54 13.92 2.58
C ASN A 133 20.44 14.59 1.21
N ARG A 134 20.35 13.82 0.12
CA ARG A 134 20.38 14.33 -1.26
C ARG A 134 19.08 14.10 -2.02
N ALA A 135 18.42 12.98 -1.80
CA ALA A 135 17.23 12.57 -2.53
C ALA A 135 16.08 13.56 -2.41
N ASP A 136 15.37 13.84 -3.50
CA ASP A 136 14.19 14.68 -3.48
C ASP A 136 13.00 14.04 -2.73
N ARG A 137 11.88 14.75 -2.67
CA ARG A 137 10.67 14.26 -1.99
C ARG A 137 10.14 12.97 -2.60
N GLU A 138 10.17 12.83 -3.92
CA GLU A 138 9.58 11.68 -4.61
C GLU A 138 10.41 10.43 -4.34
N ALA A 139 11.73 10.51 -4.50
CA ALA A 139 12.65 9.43 -4.17
C ALA A 139 12.54 9.00 -2.69
N LEU A 140 12.42 9.96 -1.76
CA LEU A 140 12.14 9.65 -0.35
C LEU A 140 10.82 8.89 -0.17
N LEU A 141 9.80 9.23 -0.94
CA LEU A 141 8.50 8.56 -0.90
C LEU A 141 8.51 7.18 -1.54
N ARG A 142 9.56 6.80 -2.29
CA ARG A 142 9.72 5.41 -2.76
C ARG A 142 10.30 4.48 -1.67
N VAL A 143 11.00 5.02 -0.67
CA VAL A 143 11.64 4.23 0.41
C VAL A 143 10.61 3.63 1.37
N PRO A 144 10.61 2.29 1.59
CA PRO A 144 9.79 1.65 2.62
C PRO A 144 10.04 2.24 4.03
N GLY A 145 8.97 2.48 4.79
CA GLY A 145 9.07 3.08 6.13
C GLY A 145 9.20 4.61 6.16
N ILE A 146 9.32 5.27 5.01
CA ILE A 146 9.23 6.73 4.89
C ILE A 146 7.87 7.09 4.30
N GLY A 147 7.03 7.79 5.07
CA GLY A 147 5.75 8.37 4.65
C GLY A 147 5.81 9.86 4.31
N PRO A 148 4.71 10.48 3.83
CA PRO A 148 4.65 11.91 3.49
C PRO A 148 5.10 12.85 4.60
N ARG A 149 4.69 12.58 5.85
CA ARG A 149 5.07 13.39 7.01
C ARG A 149 6.56 13.26 7.32
N SER A 150 7.10 12.04 7.33
CA SER A 150 8.53 11.83 7.58
C SER A 150 9.39 12.36 6.44
N ALA A 151 8.97 12.22 5.19
CA ALA A 151 9.66 12.80 4.03
C ALA A 151 9.75 14.33 4.15
N ALA A 152 8.65 15.00 4.49
CA ALA A 152 8.64 16.44 4.74
C ALA A 152 9.58 16.85 5.90
N ARG A 153 9.57 16.08 7.00
CA ARG A 153 10.45 16.30 8.14
C ARG A 153 11.93 16.08 7.80
N ILE A 154 12.26 15.08 6.99
CA ILE A 154 13.62 14.85 6.47
C ILE A 154 14.08 16.07 5.67
N LEU A 155 13.28 16.52 4.69
CA LEU A 155 13.61 17.69 3.87
C LEU A 155 13.83 18.94 4.72
N SER A 156 12.99 19.15 5.74
CA SER A 156 13.19 20.26 6.67
C SER A 156 14.47 20.11 7.50
N ALA A 157 14.74 18.92 8.03
CA ALA A 157 15.88 18.67 8.91
C ALA A 157 17.22 18.87 8.21
N ARG A 158 17.32 18.51 6.92
CA ARG A 158 18.53 18.72 6.10
C ARG A 158 19.01 20.16 6.06
N ARG A 159 18.11 21.14 6.22
CA ARG A 159 18.43 22.57 6.25
C ARG A 159 19.19 22.98 7.50
N HIS A 160 19.07 22.21 8.58
CA HIS A 160 19.68 22.48 9.87
C HIS A 160 20.90 21.58 10.16
N GLY A 161 21.12 20.55 9.35
CA GLY A 161 22.27 19.67 9.49
C GLY A 161 22.15 18.37 8.70
N THR A 162 23.26 17.65 8.62
CA THR A 162 23.31 16.33 7.95
C THR A 162 22.77 15.23 8.86
N LEU A 163 21.85 14.42 8.34
CA LEU A 163 21.32 13.23 9.00
C LEU A 163 22.32 12.08 8.86
N ARG A 164 22.93 11.66 9.98
CA ARG A 164 24.05 10.69 9.98
C ARG A 164 23.75 9.35 10.63
N ASP A 165 22.68 9.27 11.43
CA ASP A 165 22.31 8.08 12.17
C ASP A 165 20.82 7.74 12.03
N LEU A 166 20.48 6.47 12.28
CA LEU A 166 19.10 5.98 12.24
C LEU A 166 18.25 6.58 13.36
N GLU A 167 18.83 6.96 14.49
CA GLU A 167 18.07 7.53 15.60
C GLU A 167 17.43 8.87 15.22
N SER A 168 18.17 9.71 14.50
CA SER A 168 17.70 10.95 13.91
C SER A 168 16.51 10.69 12.99
N LEU A 169 16.59 9.66 12.13
CA LEU A 169 15.46 9.29 11.27
C LEU A 169 14.24 8.82 12.07
N ARG A 170 14.45 8.03 13.13
CA ARG A 170 13.39 7.57 14.03
C ARG A 170 12.66 8.76 14.68
N ARG A 171 13.40 9.77 15.16
CA ARG A 171 12.81 11.00 15.74
C ARG A 171 11.99 11.80 14.72
N LEU A 172 12.33 11.72 13.42
CA LEU A 172 11.54 12.31 12.34
C LEU A 172 10.30 11.50 11.96
N GLY A 173 10.11 10.32 12.57
CA GLY A 173 8.97 9.42 12.35
C GLY A 173 9.18 8.41 11.22
N VAL A 174 10.43 8.14 10.83
CA VAL A 174 10.76 7.05 9.90
C VAL A 174 10.68 5.72 10.63
N VAL A 175 10.07 4.71 9.99
CA VAL A 175 10.12 3.32 10.46
C VAL A 175 11.46 2.71 10.06
N VAL A 176 12.48 2.92 10.89
CA VAL A 176 13.88 2.65 10.54
C VAL A 176 14.17 1.18 10.21
N GLN A 177 13.48 0.24 10.84
CA GLN A 177 13.64 -1.19 10.54
C GLN A 177 13.26 -1.51 9.08
N ARG A 178 12.30 -0.76 8.53
CA ARG A 178 11.89 -0.91 7.12
C ARG A 178 12.74 -0.09 6.18
N ALA A 179 13.22 1.08 6.61
CA ALA A 179 13.96 2.00 5.75
C ALA A 179 15.45 1.66 5.64
N ALA A 180 16.08 1.17 6.71
CA ALA A 180 17.54 0.98 6.80
C ALA A 180 18.16 0.21 5.60
N PRO A 181 17.54 -0.86 5.05
CA PRO A 181 18.09 -1.58 3.91
C PRO A 181 18.14 -0.76 2.61
N PHE A 182 17.34 0.29 2.51
CA PHE A 182 17.06 1.04 1.29
C PHE A 182 17.71 2.43 1.26
N VAL A 183 18.49 2.79 2.29
CA VAL A 183 18.95 4.17 2.46
C VAL A 183 20.45 4.30 2.71
N LEU A 184 21.00 5.45 2.33
CA LEU A 184 22.30 5.93 2.79
C LEU A 184 22.14 7.11 3.73
N LEU A 185 23.02 7.17 4.73
CA LEU A 185 23.19 8.28 5.65
C LEU A 185 24.52 8.96 5.33
N ALA A 186 24.46 10.05 4.56
CA ALA A 186 25.63 10.80 4.10
C ALA A 186 26.65 9.90 3.35
N GLY A 187 26.15 9.18 2.34
CA GLY A 187 26.94 8.24 1.54
C GLY A 187 27.28 6.90 2.19
N ARG A 188 26.87 6.64 3.45
CA ARG A 188 27.19 5.40 4.17
C ARG A 188 25.94 4.57 4.46
N ARG A 189 26.04 3.25 4.32
CA ARG A 189 24.96 2.35 4.75
C ARG A 189 24.86 2.38 6.28
N PRO A 190 23.65 2.50 6.85
CA PRO A 190 23.49 2.42 8.30
C PRO A 190 23.85 1.01 8.80
N PRO A 191 24.39 0.88 10.03
CA PRO A 191 24.58 -0.42 10.63
C PRO A 191 23.21 -1.10 10.77
N THR A 192 23.05 -2.21 10.06
CA THR A 192 21.83 -3.04 10.15
C THR A 192 22.19 -4.22 11.01
N GLN A 193 21.54 -4.37 12.16
CA GLN A 193 21.70 -5.58 12.96
C GLN A 193 21.04 -6.72 12.19
N LEU A 194 21.85 -7.68 11.74
CA LEU A 194 21.35 -8.92 11.16
C LEU A 194 20.51 -9.61 12.24
N THR A 195 19.23 -9.81 11.97
CA THR A 195 18.40 -10.68 12.81
C THR A 195 18.99 -12.08 12.70
N LEU A 196 19.60 -12.60 13.76
CA LEU A 196 20.29 -13.89 13.77
C LEU A 196 19.35 -15.10 13.58
N TRP A 197 18.03 -14.86 13.52
CA TRP A 197 17.03 -15.88 13.22
C TRP A 197 15.95 -15.32 12.27
N PRO A 198 15.90 -15.76 11.00
CA PRO A 198 14.71 -15.62 10.17
C PRO A 198 13.55 -16.31 10.87
N GLN A 199 12.38 -15.67 10.99
CA GLN A 199 11.19 -16.26 11.63
C GLN A 199 10.56 -17.44 10.82
N GLU A 200 11.28 -18.02 9.87
CA GLU A 200 10.79 -19.07 8.96
C GLU A 200 11.08 -20.51 9.43
N GLU A 201 11.76 -20.72 10.55
CA GLU A 201 12.07 -22.07 11.07
C GLU A 201 11.52 -22.34 12.48
N MET A 202 10.27 -21.97 12.73
CA MET A 202 9.55 -22.54 13.88
C MET A 202 8.42 -23.43 13.37
N GLN A 203 8.82 -24.61 12.87
CA GLN A 203 7.88 -25.72 12.73
C GLN A 203 7.32 -26.04 14.12
N PRO A 204 6.00 -26.23 14.28
CA PRO A 204 5.47 -26.72 15.54
C PRO A 204 6.08 -28.11 15.77
N ALA A 205 6.67 -28.31 16.96
CA ALA A 205 7.14 -29.63 17.40
C ALA A 205 6.01 -30.64 17.17
N GLY A 206 6.26 -31.62 16.30
CA GLY A 206 5.33 -32.72 16.06
C GLY A 206 5.03 -33.46 17.37
N PRO A 207 3.86 -34.12 17.46
CA PRO A 207 3.46 -34.78 18.69
C PRO A 207 4.50 -35.87 19.01
N VAL A 208 5.09 -35.78 20.20
CA VAL A 208 5.94 -36.83 20.76
C VAL A 208 5.08 -38.08 20.89
N GLY A 209 5.33 -39.05 20.02
CA GLY A 209 4.72 -40.36 20.08
C GLY A 209 5.09 -41.05 21.39
N GLY A 210 4.12 -41.14 22.30
CA GLY A 210 4.18 -42.02 23.45
C GLY A 210 3.81 -43.45 23.02
N SER A 211 4.82 -44.28 22.77
CA SER A 211 4.68 -45.73 22.63
C SER A 211 5.38 -46.42 23.80
N GLY A 212 4.64 -47.28 24.51
CA GLY A 212 5.14 -48.28 25.46
C GLY A 212 4.89 -47.88 26.92
N LEU A 213 4.35 -48.73 27.81
CA LEU A 213 4.33 -50.18 27.86
C LEU A 213 3.35 -50.65 28.96
N ARG A 214 2.76 -51.85 28.73
CA ARG A 214 2.05 -52.78 29.63
C ARG A 214 0.58 -52.52 29.94
#